data_AF-A0A7R9QZ60-F1
#
_entry.id   AF-A0A7R9QZ60-F1
#
_cell.length_a   1.000
_cell.length_b   1.000
_cell.length_c   1.000
_cell.angle_alpha   90.00
_cell.angle_beta   90.00
_cell.angle_gamma   90.00
#
_symmetry.space_group_name_H-M   'P 1'
#
loop_
_entity.id
_entity.type
_entity.pdbx_description
1 polymer ?
#
loop_
_entity_poly.entity_id
_entity_poly.type
_entity_poly.pdbx_seq_one_letter_code
_entity_poly.pdbx_strand_id
1 'polypeptide(L)'
;RALLEDVLKLIPVDVVAVHCHDTYGQALANILTALEYGVATVDSSVAGLGGCPFAKGATGNVATEDVVYMLHGMGIKTGVDLPKLMEAGSYICNALKKQTNSKVGRATHSKTCVDSNN
;
A
#
# COMPACT_ATOMS: atom_id res chain seq x y z
N ARG A 1 -9.21 9.45 12.88
CA ARG A 1 -10.63 9.77 13.19
C ARG A 1 -10.84 11.27 13.26
N ALA A 2 -10.38 11.98 14.31
CA ALA A 2 -10.56 13.43 14.47
C ALA A 2 -10.29 14.28 13.20
N LEU A 3 -9.19 14.03 12.49
CA LEU A 3 -8.90 14.73 11.23
C LEU A 3 -10.03 14.59 10.19
N LEU A 4 -10.54 13.37 9.97
CA LEU A 4 -11.63 13.14 9.02
C LEU A 4 -12.94 13.77 9.51
N GLU A 5 -13.23 13.70 10.81
CA GLU A 5 -14.41 14.33 11.41
C GLU A 5 -14.45 15.84 11.15
N ASP A 6 -13.31 16.51 11.20
CA ASP A 6 -13.25 17.95 10.95
C ASP A 6 -13.24 18.29 9.45
N VAL A 7 -12.50 17.54 8.63
CA VAL A 7 -12.45 17.75 7.17
C VAL A 7 -13.82 17.52 6.54
N LEU A 8 -14.52 16.45 6.92
CA LEU A 8 -15.79 16.06 6.30
C LEU A 8 -16.99 16.93 6.71
N LYS A 9 -16.82 17.84 7.68
CA LYS A 9 -17.79 18.92 7.93
C LYS A 9 -17.77 19.99 6.84
N LEU A 10 -16.64 20.12 6.14
CA LEU A 10 -16.38 21.21 5.20
C LEU A 10 -16.29 20.74 3.74
N ILE A 11 -15.85 19.49 3.53
CA ILE A 11 -15.57 18.94 2.21
C ILE A 11 -16.39 17.65 2.02
N PRO A 12 -17.16 17.52 0.93
CA PRO A 12 -17.85 16.27 0.59
C PRO A 12 -16.89 15.07 0.50
N VAL A 13 -17.30 13.92 1.02
CA VAL A 13 -16.43 12.74 1.12
C VAL A 13 -16.00 12.17 -0.23
N ASP A 14 -16.82 12.33 -1.26
CA ASP A 14 -16.57 11.83 -2.63
C ASP A 14 -15.40 12.53 -3.33
N VAL A 15 -14.96 13.70 -2.83
CA VAL A 15 -13.77 14.41 -3.33
C VAL A 15 -12.57 14.31 -2.38
N VAL A 16 -12.65 13.49 -1.33
CA VAL A 16 -11.56 13.25 -0.38
C VAL A 16 -10.81 11.97 -0.73
N ALA A 17 -9.48 12.03 -0.66
CA ALA A 17 -8.60 10.88 -0.73
C ALA A 17 -7.71 10.83 0.52
N VAL A 18 -7.21 9.64 0.87
CA VAL A 18 -6.21 9.47 1.92
C VAL A 18 -4.89 8.92 1.37
N HIS A 19 -3.79 9.49 1.85
CA HIS A 19 -2.43 9.05 1.55
C HIS A 19 -1.72 8.72 2.86
N CYS A 20 -1.37 7.46 3.06
CA CYS A 20 -0.79 6.98 4.31
C CYS A 20 0.58 6.35 4.08
N HIS A 21 1.56 6.78 4.87
CA HIS A 21 2.86 6.12 4.95
C HIS A 21 2.81 4.97 5.97
N ASP A 22 3.55 3.89 5.69
CA ASP A 22 3.60 2.70 6.55
C ASP A 22 4.86 2.64 7.43
N THR A 23 5.52 3.79 7.67
CA THR A 23 6.73 3.91 8.50
C THR A 23 6.58 3.23 9.87
N TYR A 24 5.40 3.34 10.49
CA TYR A 24 5.10 2.78 11.80
C TYR A 24 4.07 1.63 11.75
N GLY A 25 3.84 1.04 10.58
CA GLY A 25 2.90 -0.08 10.41
C GLY A 25 1.42 0.30 10.61
N GLN A 26 1.08 1.59 10.48
CA GLN A 26 -0.28 2.10 10.77
C GLN A 26 -1.09 2.38 9.50
N ALA A 27 -0.52 2.23 8.30
CA ALA A 27 -1.18 2.73 7.08
C ALA A 27 -2.50 2.00 6.81
N LEU A 28 -2.51 0.67 6.86
CA LEU A 28 -3.74 -0.11 6.60
C LEU A 28 -4.84 0.17 7.64
N ALA A 29 -4.48 0.35 8.92
CA ALA A 29 -5.45 0.69 9.96
C ALA A 29 -6.05 2.10 9.77
N ASN A 30 -5.22 3.06 9.34
CA ASN A 30 -5.67 4.41 9.02
C ASN A 30 -6.55 4.43 7.76
N ILE A 31 -6.19 3.65 6.74
CA ILE A 31 -7.01 3.48 5.52
C ILE A 31 -8.34 2.83 5.87
N LEU A 32 -8.36 1.76 6.66
CA LEU A 32 -9.59 1.14 7.13
C LEU A 32 -10.48 2.15 7.85
N THR A 33 -9.90 2.97 8.73
CA THR A 33 -10.62 4.07 9.38
C THR A 33 -11.19 5.05 8.35
N ALA A 34 -10.46 5.40 7.29
CA ALA A 34 -10.98 6.29 6.26
C ALA A 34 -12.15 5.67 5.46
N LEU A 35 -12.07 4.37 5.15
CA LEU A 35 -13.17 3.62 4.51
C LEU A 35 -14.44 3.63 5.38
N GLU A 36 -14.31 3.50 6.71
CA GLU A 36 -15.44 3.59 7.65
C GLU A 36 -16.16 4.96 7.59
N TYR A 37 -15.45 6.02 7.22
CA TYR A 37 -16.01 7.37 7.02
C TYR A 37 -16.51 7.60 5.59
N GLY A 38 -16.47 6.59 4.71
CA GLY A 38 -16.96 6.65 3.34
C GLY A 38 -15.94 7.13 2.31
N VAL A 39 -14.66 7.35 2.69
CA VAL A 39 -13.60 7.67 1.73
C VAL A 39 -13.43 6.50 0.77
N ALA A 40 -13.48 6.75 -0.54
CA ALA A 40 -13.37 5.72 -1.57
C ALA A 40 -12.08 5.80 -2.41
N THR A 41 -11.23 6.80 -2.15
CA THR A 41 -9.97 7.02 -2.88
C THR A 41 -8.79 6.91 -1.92
N VAL A 42 -7.84 6.03 -2.24
CA VAL A 42 -6.66 5.74 -1.41
C VAL A 42 -5.41 5.76 -2.28
N ASP A 43 -4.45 6.60 -1.92
CA ASP A 43 -3.15 6.63 -2.55
C ASP A 43 -2.22 5.58 -1.93
N SER A 44 -1.45 4.92 -2.79
CA SER A 44 -0.49 3.89 -2.41
C SER A 44 0.64 3.81 -3.44
N SER A 45 1.67 2.99 -3.19
CA SER A 45 2.75 2.78 -4.14
C SER A 45 3.01 1.30 -4.39
N VAL A 46 3.22 0.93 -5.66
CA VAL A 46 3.54 -0.44 -6.06
C VAL A 46 4.76 -0.94 -5.28
N ALA A 47 4.73 -2.19 -4.80
CA ALA A 47 5.78 -2.79 -3.98
C ALA A 47 6.17 -1.97 -2.72
N GLY A 48 5.34 -1.02 -2.29
CA GLY A 48 5.67 -0.05 -1.24
C GLY A 48 6.87 0.82 -1.59
N LEU A 49 7.00 1.20 -2.87
CA LEU A 49 8.04 2.12 -3.32
C LEU A 49 7.90 3.50 -2.66
N GLY A 50 9.05 4.16 -2.53
CA GLY A 50 9.20 5.40 -1.79
C GLY A 50 10.17 5.24 -0.63
N GLY A 51 10.14 6.19 0.30
CA GLY A 51 11.15 6.34 1.33
C GLY A 51 12.14 7.45 0.98
N CYS A 52 12.58 8.18 2.00
CA CYS A 52 13.48 9.31 1.82
C CYS A 52 14.93 8.83 1.86
N PRO A 53 15.76 9.10 0.83
CA PRO A 53 17.19 8.75 0.86
C PRO A 53 17.95 9.42 2.02
N PHE A 54 17.39 10.49 2.59
CA PHE A 54 17.97 11.21 3.74
C PHE A 54 17.44 10.74 5.11
N ALA A 55 16.38 9.93 5.17
CA ALA A 55 15.80 9.42 6.42
C ALA A 55 15.93 7.89 6.49
N LYS A 56 17.06 7.42 7.04
CA LYS A 56 17.32 5.99 7.27
C LYS A 56 16.21 5.40 8.16
N GLY A 57 15.38 4.51 7.60
CA GLY A 57 14.36 3.76 8.34
C GLY A 57 12.90 4.10 8.01
N ALA A 58 12.63 5.14 7.21
CA ALA A 58 11.27 5.39 6.74
C ALA A 58 10.92 4.39 5.62
N THR A 59 10.10 3.37 5.92
CA THR A 59 9.65 2.34 4.95
C THR A 59 8.85 2.94 3.78
N GLY A 60 8.32 4.15 3.94
CA GLY A 60 7.72 4.95 2.85
C GLY A 60 6.21 4.78 2.75
N ASN A 61 5.71 4.81 1.52
CA ASN A 61 4.29 4.66 1.22
C ASN A 61 3.78 3.26 1.60
N VAL A 62 2.48 3.14 1.85
CA VAL A 62 1.85 1.82 1.90
C VAL A 62 1.94 1.11 0.55
N ALA A 63 2.18 -0.21 0.58
CA ALA A 63 2.24 -1.02 -0.63
C ALA A 63 0.84 -1.22 -1.24
N THR A 64 0.69 -0.97 -2.53
CA THR A 64 -0.59 -1.13 -3.24
C THR A 64 -1.12 -2.55 -3.13
N GLU A 65 -0.26 -3.56 -3.19
CA GLU A 65 -0.62 -4.98 -3.05
C GLU A 65 -1.25 -5.27 -1.69
N ASP A 66 -0.71 -4.67 -0.62
CA ASP A 66 -1.21 -4.88 0.74
C ASP A 66 -2.59 -4.21 0.92
N VAL A 67 -2.81 -3.03 0.30
CA VAL A 67 -4.12 -2.36 0.27
C VAL A 67 -5.13 -3.18 -0.53
N VAL A 68 -4.78 -3.60 -1.76
CA VAL A 68 -5.67 -4.38 -2.63
C VAL A 68 -6.03 -5.71 -1.98
N TYR A 69 -5.07 -6.40 -1.35
CA TYR A 69 -5.32 -7.64 -0.63
C TYR A 69 -6.32 -7.44 0.52
N MET A 70 -6.16 -6.40 1.32
CA MET A 70 -7.11 -6.06 2.39
C MET A 70 -8.51 -5.80 1.82
N LEU A 71 -8.61 -4.94 0.79
CA LEU A 71 -9.88 -4.58 0.17
C LEU A 71 -10.60 -5.79 -0.45
N HIS A 72 -9.87 -6.63 -1.19
CA HIS A 72 -10.42 -7.88 -1.75
C HIS A 72 -10.89 -8.84 -0.66
N GLY A 73 -10.11 -9.00 0.42
CA GLY A 73 -10.49 -9.82 1.57
C GLY A 73 -11.74 -9.32 2.30
N MET A 74 -12.00 -8.01 2.25
CA MET A 74 -13.23 -7.39 2.75
C MET A 74 -14.40 -7.45 1.75
N GLY A 75 -14.20 -8.01 0.55
CA GLY A 75 -15.20 -8.05 -0.52
C GLY A 75 -15.40 -6.71 -1.25
N ILE A 76 -14.50 -5.74 -1.06
CA ILE A 76 -14.55 -4.43 -1.74
C ILE A 76 -13.93 -4.55 -3.13
N LYS A 77 -14.69 -4.15 -4.15
CA LYS A 77 -14.24 -4.17 -5.54
C LYS A 77 -13.31 -2.98 -5.83
N THR A 78 -12.10 -3.27 -6.30
CA THR A 78 -11.13 -2.26 -6.75
C THR A 78 -10.96 -2.21 -8.27
N GLY A 79 -11.32 -3.30 -8.97
CA GLY A 79 -11.02 -3.46 -10.40
C GLY A 79 -9.56 -3.79 -10.71
N VAL A 80 -8.71 -3.94 -9.69
CA VAL A 80 -7.29 -4.28 -9.83
C VAL A 80 -7.11 -5.80 -9.80
N ASP A 81 -6.32 -6.33 -10.74
CA ASP A 81 -5.86 -7.71 -10.77
C ASP A 81 -4.60 -7.84 -9.89
N LEU A 82 -4.75 -8.48 -8.72
CA LEU A 82 -3.68 -8.58 -7.73
C LEU A 82 -2.44 -9.36 -8.25
N PRO A 83 -2.60 -10.52 -8.92
CA PRO A 83 -1.47 -11.19 -9.59
C PRO A 83 -0.69 -10.30 -10.56
N LYS A 84 -1.39 -9.56 -11.45
CA LYS A 84 -0.70 -8.64 -12.40
C LYS A 84 -0.03 -7.47 -11.70
N LEU A 85 -0.64 -6.95 -10.63
CA LEU A 85 -0.04 -5.90 -9.82
C LEU A 85 1.28 -6.38 -9.18
N MET A 86 1.30 -7.62 -8.67
CA MET A 86 2.50 -8.21 -8.08
C MET A 86 3.60 -8.44 -9.11
N GLU A 87 3.26 -8.80 -10.36
CA GLU A 87 4.23 -8.90 -11.46
C GLU A 87 4.88 -7.53 -11.73
N ALA A 88 4.07 -6.47 -11.80
CA ALA A 88 4.58 -5.10 -11.96
C ALA A 88 5.50 -4.67 -10.81
N GLY A 89 5.13 -5.02 -9.57
CA GLY A 89 5.95 -4.79 -8.38
C GLY A 89 7.29 -5.54 -8.43
N SER A 90 7.28 -6.81 -8.83
CA SER A 90 8.49 -7.61 -9.01
C SER A 90 9.41 -7.02 -10.08
N TYR A 91 8.86 -6.64 -11.22
CA TYR A 91 9.61 -6.00 -12.32
C TYR A 91 10.39 -4.77 -11.85
N ILE A 92 9.71 -3.81 -11.20
CA ILE A 92 10.36 -2.56 -10.78
C ILE A 92 11.34 -2.79 -9.62
N CYS A 93 11.04 -3.68 -8.68
CA CYS A 93 11.96 -4.09 -7.62
C CYS A 93 13.27 -4.65 -8.19
N ASN A 94 13.17 -5.54 -9.18
CA ASN A 94 14.34 -6.12 -9.87
C ASN A 94 15.15 -5.04 -10.60
N ALA A 95 14.49 -4.15 -11.35
CA ALA A 95 15.14 -3.06 -12.05
C ALA A 95 15.90 -2.11 -11.09
N LEU A 96 15.33 -1.85 -9.91
CA LEU A 96 15.94 -1.01 -8.89
C LEU A 96 16.92 -1.75 -7.98
N LYS A 97 17.06 -3.08 -8.13
CA LYS A 97 17.83 -3.94 -7.22
C LYS A 97 17.41 -3.76 -5.76
N LYS A 98 16.10 -3.65 -5.52
CA LYS A 98 15.49 -3.49 -4.20
C LYS A 98 14.51 -4.63 -3.93
N GLN A 99 14.41 -5.03 -2.67
CA GLN A 99 13.34 -5.94 -2.25
C GLN A 99 12.00 -5.21 -2.15
N THR A 100 10.91 -5.95 -2.33
CA THR A 100 9.55 -5.40 -2.16
C THR A 100 9.24 -5.14 -0.69
N ASN A 101 8.63 -3.98 -0.41
CA ASN A 101 8.10 -3.64 0.90
C ASN A 101 6.70 -4.23 1.13
N SER A 102 6.01 -4.72 0.10
CA SER A 102 4.72 -5.43 0.23
C SER A 102 4.87 -6.71 1.05
N LYS A 103 4.06 -6.85 2.10
CA LYS A 103 3.96 -8.08 2.89
C LYS A 103 3.34 -9.21 2.06
N VAL A 104 2.33 -8.90 1.26
CA VAL A 104 1.65 -9.84 0.35
C VAL A 104 2.61 -10.35 -0.72
N GLY A 105 3.36 -9.44 -1.36
CA GLY A 105 4.38 -9.76 -2.35
C GLY A 105 5.45 -10.70 -1.80
N ARG A 106 5.95 -10.46 -0.58
CA ARG A 106 6.92 -11.36 0.07
C ARG A 106 6.35 -12.73 0.40
N ALA A 107 5.13 -12.79 0.94
CA ALA A 107 4.50 -14.06 1.32
C ALA A 107 4.29 -14.99 0.12
N THR A 108 3.93 -14.41 -1.02
CA THR A 108 3.61 -15.14 -2.26
C THR A 108 4.83 -15.51 -3.09
N HIS A 109 5.91 -14.71 -3.07
CA HIS A 109 7.16 -15.00 -3.77
C HIS A 109 8.10 -15.95 -3.00
N SER A 110 7.70 -16.42 -1.81
CA SER A 110 8.46 -17.41 -1.01
C SER A 110 8.66 -18.78 -1.69
N LYS A 111 8.18 -18.96 -2.93
CA LYS A 111 8.43 -20.15 -3.76
C LYS A 111 9.53 -20.02 -4.82
N THR A 112 10.20 -18.86 -4.97
CA THR A 112 11.22 -18.68 -6.05
C THR A 112 12.46 -17.86 -5.68
N CYS A 113 12.83 -17.77 -4.40
CA CYS A 113 14.17 -17.25 -4.07
C CYS A 113 15.22 -18.32 -4.44
N VAL A 114 15.79 -18.20 -5.64
CA VAL A 114 17.13 -18.73 -5.91
C VAL A 114 18.09 -17.90 -5.05
N ASP A 115 18.75 -18.59 -4.13
CA ASP A 115 19.85 -18.04 -3.33
C ASP A 115 20.88 -17.40 -4.27
N SER A 116 20.99 -16.08 -4.22
CA SER A 116 22.07 -15.35 -4.87
C SER A 116 23.32 -15.41 -4.00
N ASN A 117 23.81 -16.63 -3.76
CA ASN A 117 25.13 -16.91 -3.18
C ASN A 117 25.76 -18.07 -3.96
N ASN A 118 26.33 -17.73 -5.12
CA ASN A 118 27.51 -18.40 -5.67
C ASN A 118 28.36 -17.36 -6.42
#